data_AF-A0A382HV00-F1
#
_entry.id   AF-A0A382HV00-F1
#
_cell.length_a   1.000
_cell.length_b   1.000
_cell.length_c   1.000
_cell.angle_alpha   90.00
_cell.angle_beta   90.00
_cell.angle_gamma   90.00
#
_symmetry.space_group_name_H-M   'P 1'
#
loop_
_entity.id
_entity.type
_entity.pdbx_description
1 polymer ?
#
loop_
_entity_poly.entity_id
_entity_poly.type
_entity_poly.pdbx_seq_one_letter_code
_entity_poly.pdbx_strand_id
1 'polypeptide(L)'
;MPLKFGPETLTHVTCARARLTVRLASGGTAIGWGETPLSVQWVWPSALPYEPRHDALKQFCIRLAKAWAAFDAPGHPLELGQDFQQTELPGLLDAFNTDSPAGEPMPWLAALVCCSLFDLALHDALGQALGRPTYETYTPEFLSRDLGQFLEPASGSDVEFAGRFPHEFLAAEPPATMPAWHLVGGLDPLDESELTGDEPDDGHPVLLVDWIRTDGLTCLKVKLRGNDAEWDYARLAKAGTIAVEHGVQWLTADFNCTVTNPAYVNEILDRLAADEPQLYRIILYVEQPFPYELETNRIDVHSVSAR
;
A
#
# COMPACT_ATOMS: atom_id res chain seq x y z
N MET A 1 -15.04 -9.85 -8.61
CA MET A 1 -14.08 -10.98 -8.66
C MET A 1 -13.40 -11.17 -7.31
N PRO A 2 -13.20 -12.40 -6.79
CA PRO A 2 -12.34 -12.64 -5.63
C PRO A 2 -10.89 -12.28 -5.93
N LEU A 3 -10.21 -11.61 -5.01
CA LEU A 3 -8.82 -11.18 -5.19
C LEU A 3 -7.88 -12.09 -4.39
N LYS A 4 -6.91 -12.72 -5.06
CA LYS A 4 -5.84 -13.45 -4.36
C LYS A 4 -4.76 -12.49 -3.89
N PHE A 5 -4.57 -12.41 -2.57
CA PHE A 5 -3.58 -11.56 -1.92
C PHE A 5 -2.59 -12.43 -1.17
N GLY A 6 -1.44 -12.70 -1.80
CA GLY A 6 -0.45 -13.67 -1.28
C GLY A 6 -1.06 -15.07 -1.09
N PRO A 7 -1.02 -15.64 0.13
CA PRO A 7 -1.57 -16.97 0.40
C PRO A 7 -3.09 -17.00 0.60
N GLU A 8 -3.75 -15.86 0.79
CA GLU A 8 -5.17 -15.78 1.13
C GLU A 8 -6.02 -15.22 -0.03
N THR A 9 -7.30 -15.61 -0.11
CA THR A 9 -8.26 -15.08 -1.08
C THR A 9 -9.26 -14.16 -0.38
N LEU A 10 -9.40 -12.95 -0.88
CA LEU A 10 -10.33 -11.93 -0.43
C LEU A 10 -11.62 -11.96 -1.26
N THR A 11 -12.76 -12.04 -0.58
CA THR A 11 -14.09 -11.91 -1.19
C THR A 11 -14.83 -10.65 -0.74
N HIS A 12 -14.30 -9.97 0.27
CA HIS A 12 -14.83 -8.73 0.82
C HIS A 12 -13.69 -7.95 1.50
N VAL A 13 -13.92 -6.66 1.74
CA VAL A 13 -13.01 -5.77 2.46
C VAL A 13 -13.79 -4.96 3.49
N THR A 14 -13.27 -4.82 4.69
CA THR A 14 -13.79 -3.89 5.70
C THR A 14 -13.00 -2.60 5.64
N CYS A 15 -13.65 -1.49 5.32
CA CYS A 15 -13.06 -0.16 5.43
C CYS A 15 -13.46 0.48 6.76
N ALA A 16 -12.45 0.89 7.55
CA ALA A 16 -12.67 1.71 8.73
C ALA A 16 -12.69 3.19 8.30
N ARG A 17 -13.68 3.94 8.79
CA ARG A 17 -13.84 5.37 8.50
C ARG A 17 -13.93 6.19 9.78
N ALA A 18 -13.19 7.28 9.83
CA ALA A 18 -13.13 8.21 10.96
C ALA A 18 -13.58 9.60 10.52
N ARG A 19 -14.20 10.31 11.46
CA ARG A 19 -14.56 11.72 11.32
C ARG A 19 -13.93 12.48 12.46
N LEU A 20 -13.08 13.45 12.14
CA LEU A 20 -12.50 14.37 13.12
C LEU A 20 -13.12 15.75 12.99
N THR A 21 -13.20 16.46 14.11
CA THR A 21 -13.57 17.88 14.14
C THR A 21 -12.38 18.64 14.71
N VAL A 22 -11.84 19.55 13.92
CA VAL A 22 -10.70 20.38 14.32
C VAL A 22 -11.16 21.80 14.61
N ARG A 23 -10.38 22.50 15.43
CA ARG A 23 -10.56 23.92 15.70
C ARG A 23 -9.24 24.64 15.41
N LEU A 24 -9.29 25.63 14.53
CA LEU A 24 -8.16 26.52 14.27
C LEU A 24 -7.95 27.46 15.46
N ALA A 25 -6.72 27.96 15.61
CA ALA A 25 -6.40 28.99 16.61
C ALA A 25 -7.25 30.28 16.45
N SER A 26 -7.71 30.57 15.22
CA SER A 26 -8.63 31.67 14.92
C SER A 26 -10.08 31.44 15.41
N GLY A 27 -10.38 30.24 15.94
CA GLY A 27 -11.68 29.84 16.46
C GLY A 27 -12.57 29.10 15.47
N GLY A 28 -12.23 29.12 14.17
CA GLY A 28 -12.95 28.38 13.13
C GLY A 28 -12.89 26.86 13.34
N THR A 29 -13.93 26.15 12.92
CA THR A 29 -14.02 24.69 13.03
C THR A 29 -14.29 24.05 11.69
N ALA A 30 -13.72 22.89 11.45
CA ALA A 30 -14.01 22.08 10.27
C ALA A 30 -14.08 20.60 10.62
N ILE A 31 -14.67 19.84 9.70
CA ILE A 31 -14.78 18.39 9.79
C ILE A 31 -13.96 17.80 8.65
N GLY A 32 -13.22 16.74 8.96
CA GLY A 32 -12.54 15.93 7.96
C GLY A 32 -12.81 14.45 8.13
N TRP A 33 -12.56 13.71 7.06
CA TRP A 33 -12.82 12.29 6.95
C TRP A 33 -11.57 11.54 6.49
N GLY A 34 -11.37 10.36 7.06
CA GLY A 34 -10.32 9.44 6.66
C GLY A 34 -10.87 8.03 6.58
N GLU A 35 -10.36 7.26 5.64
CA GLU A 35 -10.78 5.88 5.40
C GLU A 35 -9.57 5.01 5.06
N THR A 36 -9.52 3.81 5.62
CA THR A 36 -8.52 2.80 5.29
C THR A 36 -9.13 1.40 5.29
N PRO A 37 -8.76 0.52 4.36
CA PRO A 37 -9.10 -0.90 4.46
C PRO A 37 -8.33 -1.57 5.61
N LEU A 38 -9.00 -2.43 6.37
CA LEU A 38 -8.42 -3.23 7.45
C LEU A 38 -7.87 -4.56 6.90
N SER A 39 -6.91 -4.48 5.97
CA SER A 39 -6.33 -5.61 5.24
C SER A 39 -5.47 -6.53 6.12
N VAL A 40 -6.11 -7.30 7.02
CA VAL A 40 -5.46 -8.10 8.07
C VAL A 40 -4.45 -9.12 7.54
N GLN A 41 -4.67 -9.65 6.33
CA GLN A 41 -3.74 -10.58 5.67
C GLN A 41 -2.38 -9.97 5.39
N TRP A 42 -2.36 -8.66 5.12
CA TRP A 42 -1.16 -7.91 4.83
C TRP A 42 -0.49 -7.39 6.10
N VAL A 43 -1.28 -6.79 6.99
CA VAL A 43 -0.73 -6.08 8.16
C VAL A 43 -0.42 -6.99 9.33
N TRP A 44 -0.99 -8.20 9.33
CA TRP A 44 -0.84 -9.20 10.38
C TRP A 44 -0.84 -10.62 9.80
N PRO A 45 0.14 -10.98 8.95
CA PRO A 45 0.26 -12.32 8.40
C PRO A 45 0.51 -13.32 9.53
N SER A 46 -0.33 -14.36 9.61
CA SER A 46 -0.32 -15.32 10.72
C SER A 46 -0.99 -16.64 10.34
N ALA A 47 -0.63 -17.70 11.05
CA ALA A 47 -1.36 -18.98 10.99
C ALA A 47 -2.71 -18.92 11.73
N LEU A 48 -2.96 -17.87 12.52
CA LEU A 48 -4.25 -17.66 13.18
C LEU A 48 -5.38 -17.45 12.17
N PRO A 49 -6.61 -17.91 12.52
CA PRO A 49 -7.78 -17.63 11.70
C PRO A 49 -7.95 -16.13 11.42
N TYR A 50 -8.55 -15.81 10.28
CA TYR A 50 -8.81 -14.44 9.84
C TYR A 50 -9.63 -13.64 10.87
N GLU A 51 -10.75 -14.20 11.34
CA GLU A 51 -11.76 -13.42 12.07
C GLU A 51 -11.29 -12.86 13.42
N PRO A 52 -10.57 -13.61 14.28
CA PRO A 52 -10.04 -13.05 15.53
C PRO A 52 -9.07 -11.89 15.32
N ARG A 53 -8.19 -11.98 14.31
CA ARG A 53 -7.25 -10.90 13.96
C ARG A 53 -8.02 -9.69 13.42
N HIS A 54 -8.96 -9.92 12.51
CA HIS A 54 -9.80 -8.87 11.93
C HIS A 54 -10.64 -8.15 12.99
N ASP A 55 -11.20 -8.87 13.96
CA ASP A 55 -11.94 -8.28 15.08
C ASP A 55 -11.02 -7.45 16.00
N ALA A 56 -9.79 -7.93 16.25
CA ALA A 56 -8.81 -7.16 17.00
C ALA A 56 -8.49 -5.80 16.33
N LEU A 57 -8.33 -5.75 15.00
CA LEU A 57 -8.14 -4.50 14.25
C LEU A 57 -9.34 -3.54 14.44
N LYS A 58 -10.57 -4.06 14.33
CA LYS A 58 -11.80 -3.27 14.55
C LYS A 58 -11.86 -2.70 15.96
N GLN A 59 -11.60 -3.52 16.97
CA GLN A 59 -11.58 -3.08 18.37
C GLN A 59 -10.49 -2.05 18.65
N PHE A 60 -9.31 -2.21 18.04
CA PHE A 60 -8.22 -1.27 18.18
C PHE A 60 -8.55 0.09 17.53
N CYS A 61 -9.21 0.12 16.37
CA CYS A 61 -9.74 1.37 15.79
C CYS A 61 -10.69 2.12 16.75
N ILE A 62 -11.57 1.40 17.45
CA ILE A 62 -12.47 2.01 18.45
C ILE A 62 -11.68 2.59 19.64
N ARG A 63 -10.62 1.91 20.06
CA ARG A 63 -9.71 2.39 21.11
C ARG A 63 -8.99 3.66 20.67
N LEU A 64 -8.46 3.67 19.45
CA LEU A 64 -7.78 4.83 18.86
C LEU A 64 -8.72 6.03 18.70
N ALA A 65 -9.99 5.81 18.36
CA ALA A 65 -10.97 6.90 18.28
C ALA A 65 -11.11 7.67 19.60
N LYS A 66 -11.06 6.96 20.73
CA LYS A 66 -11.11 7.60 22.06
C LYS A 66 -9.81 8.33 22.38
N ALA A 67 -8.67 7.73 22.04
CA ALA A 67 -7.36 8.32 22.28
C ALA A 67 -7.16 9.62 21.47
N TRP A 68 -7.49 9.60 20.17
CA TRP A 68 -7.44 10.79 19.32
C TRP A 68 -8.37 11.90 19.80
N ALA A 69 -9.55 11.57 20.32
CA ALA A 69 -10.46 12.56 20.89
C ALA A 69 -9.95 13.19 22.21
N ALA A 70 -9.06 12.50 22.91
CA ALA A 70 -8.44 12.99 24.16
C ALA A 70 -7.06 13.62 23.95
N PHE A 71 -6.49 13.50 22.74
CA PHE A 71 -5.18 14.05 22.38
C PHE A 71 -5.31 15.56 22.12
N ASP A 72 -5.18 16.34 23.18
CA ASP A 72 -5.28 17.82 23.16
C ASP A 72 -3.91 18.45 22.92
N ALA A 73 -3.52 18.55 21.65
CA ALA A 73 -2.28 19.21 21.24
C ALA A 73 -2.52 20.12 20.03
N PRO A 74 -1.95 21.34 20.00
CA PRO A 74 -1.96 22.20 18.83
C PRO A 74 -0.83 21.82 17.88
N GLY A 75 -1.08 21.88 16.57
CA GLY A 75 -0.04 21.64 15.58
C GLY A 75 -0.61 21.38 14.19
N HIS A 76 0.28 21.31 13.21
CA HIS A 76 -0.07 20.83 11.88
C HIS A 76 -0.35 19.31 11.90
N PRO A 77 -1.23 18.77 11.03
CA PRO A 77 -1.51 17.34 10.96
C PRO A 77 -0.26 16.43 10.89
N LEU A 78 0.75 16.78 10.07
CA LEU A 78 2.03 16.06 10.01
C LEU A 78 2.75 15.96 11.37
N GLU A 79 2.69 17.03 12.15
CA GLU A 79 3.31 17.16 13.46
C GLU A 79 2.55 16.31 14.49
N LEU A 80 1.24 16.52 14.57
CA LEU A 80 0.36 15.81 15.49
C LEU A 80 0.31 14.30 15.21
N GLY A 81 0.31 13.91 13.94
CA GLY A 81 0.38 12.51 13.51
C GLY A 81 1.67 11.83 13.97
N GLN A 82 2.82 12.50 13.83
CA GLN A 82 4.10 11.98 14.33
C GLN A 82 4.08 11.86 15.86
N ASP A 83 3.65 12.91 16.56
CA ASP A 83 3.64 12.92 18.04
C ASP A 83 2.75 11.80 18.57
N PHE A 84 1.52 11.67 18.06
CA PHE A 84 0.62 10.60 18.47
C PHE A 84 1.22 9.22 18.23
N GLN A 85 1.86 9.00 17.08
CA GLN A 85 2.52 7.74 16.76
C GLN A 85 3.73 7.44 17.65
N GLN A 86 4.45 8.46 18.12
CA GLN A 86 5.65 8.28 18.95
C GLN A 86 5.33 8.22 20.45
N THR A 87 4.29 8.91 20.93
CA THR A 87 4.01 9.05 22.36
C THR A 87 2.81 8.23 22.83
N GLU A 88 1.74 8.14 22.05
CA GLU A 88 0.48 7.49 22.47
C GLU A 88 0.36 6.08 21.93
N LEU A 89 0.60 5.89 20.62
CA LEU A 89 0.34 4.63 19.93
C LEU A 89 1.10 3.42 20.51
N PRO A 90 2.38 3.50 20.93
CA PRO A 90 3.10 2.36 21.50
C PRO A 90 2.45 1.86 22.79
N GLY A 91 2.13 2.78 23.71
CA GLY A 91 1.47 2.44 24.98
C GLY A 91 0.05 1.90 24.77
N LEU A 92 -0.69 2.42 23.80
CA LEU A 92 -2.01 1.90 23.43
C LEU A 92 -1.93 0.47 22.88
N LEU A 93 -0.93 0.19 22.03
CA LEU A 93 -0.69 -1.13 21.46
C LEU A 93 -0.27 -2.14 22.55
N ASP A 94 0.69 -1.78 23.40
CA ASP A 94 1.16 -2.64 24.50
C ASP A 94 0.02 -3.03 25.44
N ALA A 95 -0.79 -2.05 25.82
CA ALA A 95 -1.95 -2.26 26.66
C ALA A 95 -3.11 -2.98 25.93
N PHE A 96 -3.13 -3.00 24.61
CA PHE A 96 -4.08 -3.82 23.84
C PHE A 96 -3.59 -5.27 23.74
N ASN A 97 -2.28 -5.47 23.60
CA ASN A 97 -1.64 -6.77 23.48
C ASN A 97 -1.50 -7.54 24.80
N THR A 98 -1.65 -6.87 25.96
CA THR A 98 -1.56 -7.50 27.29
C THR A 98 -2.51 -8.69 27.43
N ASP A 99 -3.73 -8.59 26.90
CA ASP A 99 -4.72 -9.68 26.94
C ASP A 99 -4.71 -10.56 25.68
N SER A 100 -3.85 -10.23 24.70
CA SER A 100 -3.68 -10.94 23.41
C SER A 100 -5.02 -11.42 22.82
N PRO A 101 -5.95 -10.51 22.47
CA PRO A 101 -7.34 -10.85 22.17
C PRO A 101 -7.50 -11.81 20.98
N ALA A 102 -6.54 -11.86 20.06
CA ALA A 102 -6.51 -12.78 18.93
C ALA A 102 -5.76 -14.10 19.21
N GLY A 103 -5.08 -14.23 20.35
CA GLY A 103 -4.19 -15.35 20.70
C GLY A 103 -2.71 -15.08 20.45
N GLU A 104 -2.37 -13.97 19.78
CA GLU A 104 -1.00 -13.45 19.67
C GLU A 104 -1.01 -11.91 19.65
N PRO A 105 0.15 -11.25 19.86
CA PRO A 105 0.22 -9.79 19.84
C PRO A 105 -0.07 -9.22 18.45
N MET A 106 -0.86 -8.14 18.40
CA MET A 106 -1.04 -7.35 17.19
C MET A 106 0.29 -6.69 16.79
N PRO A 107 0.76 -6.84 15.54
CA PRO A 107 1.98 -6.21 15.05
C PRO A 107 1.89 -4.68 14.99
N TRP A 108 3.04 -4.03 15.07
CA TRP A 108 3.17 -2.57 14.92
C TRP A 108 2.57 -2.06 13.60
N LEU A 109 2.78 -2.77 12.49
CA LEU A 109 2.20 -2.41 11.19
C LEU A 109 0.66 -2.36 11.22
N ALA A 110 0.02 -3.32 11.88
CA ALA A 110 -1.44 -3.34 12.05
C ALA A 110 -1.93 -2.16 12.89
N ALA A 111 -1.17 -1.77 13.92
CA ALA A 111 -1.47 -0.59 14.73
C ALA A 111 -1.36 0.71 13.91
N LEU A 112 -0.32 0.85 13.08
CA LEU A 112 -0.14 1.98 12.17
C LEU A 112 -1.30 2.09 11.17
N VAL A 113 -1.71 0.98 10.55
CA VAL A 113 -2.86 0.99 9.62
C VAL A 113 -4.14 1.37 10.34
N CYS A 114 -4.40 0.83 11.54
CA CYS A 114 -5.54 1.26 12.35
C CYS A 114 -5.47 2.72 12.79
N CYS A 115 -4.29 3.35 12.82
CA CYS A 115 -4.11 4.76 13.15
C CYS A 115 -4.28 5.68 11.94
N SER A 116 -3.94 5.20 10.74
CA SER A 116 -3.86 6.00 9.51
C SER A 116 -5.13 6.78 9.16
N LEU A 117 -6.33 6.23 9.41
CA LEU A 117 -7.58 6.93 9.12
C LEU A 117 -7.77 8.21 9.93
N PHE A 118 -7.16 8.31 11.12
CA PHE A 118 -7.24 9.53 11.92
C PHE A 118 -6.27 10.59 11.40
N ASP A 119 -5.08 10.18 10.96
CA ASP A 119 -4.13 11.05 10.28
C ASP A 119 -4.72 11.62 8.98
N LEU A 120 -5.35 10.78 8.16
CA LEU A 120 -6.08 11.19 6.95
C LEU A 120 -7.21 12.19 7.29
N ALA A 121 -8.04 11.87 8.29
CA ALA A 121 -9.14 12.73 8.70
C ALA A 121 -8.66 14.10 9.23
N LEU A 122 -7.50 14.14 9.89
CA LEU A 122 -6.90 15.36 10.42
C LEU A 122 -6.37 16.25 9.30
N HIS A 123 -5.70 15.66 8.30
CA HIS A 123 -5.23 16.35 7.10
C HIS A 123 -6.40 16.91 6.27
N ASP A 124 -7.46 16.12 6.06
CA ASP A 124 -8.68 16.60 5.38
C ASP A 124 -9.32 17.75 6.17
N ALA A 125 -9.49 17.60 7.49
CA ALA A 125 -10.13 18.62 8.32
C ALA A 125 -9.38 19.96 8.28
N LEU A 126 -8.04 19.94 8.29
CA LEU A 126 -7.24 21.17 8.14
C LEU A 126 -7.44 21.79 6.75
N GLY A 127 -7.37 21.00 5.69
CA GLY A 127 -7.57 21.46 4.32
C GLY A 127 -8.94 22.13 4.15
N GLN A 128 -10.00 21.51 4.69
CA GLN A 128 -11.35 22.08 4.71
C GLN A 128 -11.40 23.39 5.52
N ALA A 129 -10.75 23.46 6.68
CA ALA A 129 -10.75 24.65 7.53
C ALA A 129 -10.08 25.86 6.86
N LEU A 130 -9.03 25.60 6.08
CA LEU A 130 -8.25 26.63 5.38
C LEU A 130 -8.75 26.90 3.95
N GLY A 131 -9.62 26.04 3.40
CA GLY A 131 -10.02 26.09 1.99
C GLY A 131 -8.85 25.85 1.04
N ARG A 132 -7.90 24.98 1.43
CA ARG A 132 -6.67 24.66 0.68
C ARG A 132 -6.49 23.15 0.50
N PRO A 133 -5.95 22.70 -0.65
CA PRO A 133 -5.45 21.32 -0.78
C PRO A 133 -4.40 21.03 0.32
N THR A 134 -4.45 19.82 0.91
CA THR A 134 -3.57 19.43 2.01
C THR A 134 -2.08 19.66 1.71
N TYR A 135 -1.60 19.34 0.51
CA TYR A 135 -0.18 19.53 0.18
C TYR A 135 0.28 20.99 0.19
N GLU A 136 -0.63 21.95 0.00
CA GLU A 136 -0.33 23.39 0.10
C GLU A 136 -0.15 23.85 1.56
N THR A 137 -0.51 23.02 2.54
CA THR A 137 -0.30 23.33 3.96
C THR A 137 1.09 22.91 4.44
N TYR A 138 1.91 22.26 3.61
CA TYR A 138 3.23 21.73 4.00
C TYR A 138 4.37 22.76 3.96
N THR A 139 4.07 23.97 4.41
CA THR A 139 4.96 25.15 4.39
C THR A 139 5.25 25.62 5.82
N PRO A 140 6.31 26.43 6.03
CA PRO A 140 6.56 27.08 7.32
C PRO A 140 5.46 28.07 7.77
N GLU A 141 4.45 28.34 6.93
CA GLU A 141 3.27 29.11 7.33
C GLU A 141 2.41 28.33 8.34
N PHE A 142 2.33 27.00 8.19
CA PHE A 142 1.47 26.14 9.00
C PHE A 142 2.25 25.13 9.85
N LEU A 143 3.43 24.69 9.40
CA LEU A 143 4.30 23.79 10.15
C LEU A 143 5.26 24.61 11.02
N SER A 144 5.37 24.21 12.28
CA SER A 144 6.34 24.76 13.23
C SER A 144 7.68 24.03 13.23
N ARG A 145 7.69 22.77 12.79
CA ARG A 145 8.87 21.89 12.70
C ARG A 145 9.38 21.77 11.28
N ASP A 146 10.69 21.89 11.13
CA ASP A 146 11.38 21.57 9.88
C ASP A 146 11.58 20.05 9.72
N LEU A 147 11.98 19.62 8.52
CA LEU A 147 12.20 18.22 8.17
C LEU A 147 13.28 17.55 9.03
N GLY A 148 14.21 18.32 9.60
CA GLY A 148 15.27 17.79 10.48
C GLY A 148 14.75 17.20 11.79
N GLN A 149 13.48 17.47 12.15
CA GLN A 149 12.82 16.85 13.31
C GLN A 149 12.10 15.53 12.97
N PHE A 150 11.99 15.21 11.67
CA PHE A 150 11.31 13.99 11.19
C PHE A 150 12.30 13.01 10.56
N LEU A 151 13.36 13.52 9.93
CA LEU A 151 14.25 12.75 9.07
C LEU A 151 15.70 12.93 9.50
N GLU A 152 16.41 11.82 9.57
CA GLU A 152 17.87 11.78 9.72
C GLU A 152 18.52 11.57 8.34
N PRO A 153 19.55 12.34 7.97
CA PRO A 153 20.32 12.09 6.76
C PRO A 153 20.98 10.70 6.79
N ALA A 154 21.07 10.06 5.63
CA ALA A 154 21.82 8.81 5.49
C ALA A 154 23.30 9.03 5.85
N SER A 155 23.90 8.04 6.52
CA SER A 155 25.31 8.10 6.93
C SER A 155 26.23 8.35 5.72
N GLY A 156 27.08 9.37 5.82
CA GLY A 156 28.01 9.78 4.74
C GLY A 156 27.38 10.59 3.61
N SER A 157 26.13 11.05 3.76
CA SER A 157 25.48 11.98 2.84
C SER A 157 25.79 13.44 3.20
N ASP A 158 25.89 14.31 2.19
CA ASP A 158 25.98 15.77 2.35
C ASP A 158 24.59 16.44 2.45
N VAL A 159 23.52 15.66 2.60
CA VAL A 159 22.14 16.18 2.69
C VAL A 159 21.85 16.72 4.10
N GLU A 160 21.26 17.91 4.16
CA GLU A 160 20.79 18.54 5.39
C GLU A 160 19.28 18.80 5.33
N PHE A 161 18.55 18.37 6.36
CA PHE A 161 17.10 18.60 6.51
C PHE A 161 16.75 19.75 7.47
N ALA A 162 17.73 20.23 8.25
CA ALA A 162 17.53 21.34 9.17
C ALA A 162 17.12 22.62 8.41
N GLY A 163 16.08 23.30 8.90
CA GLY A 163 15.50 24.49 8.27
C GLY A 163 14.78 24.24 6.94
N ARG A 164 14.66 22.98 6.47
CA ARG A 164 13.97 22.62 5.23
C ARG A 164 12.54 22.18 5.50
N PHE A 165 11.62 22.47 4.58
CA PHE A 165 10.20 22.12 4.71
C PHE A 165 9.71 21.27 3.53
N PRO A 166 8.65 20.45 3.69
CA PRO A 166 8.25 19.51 2.65
C PRO A 166 7.91 20.18 1.31
N HIS A 167 7.29 21.37 1.31
CA HIS A 167 6.96 22.10 0.07
C HIS A 167 8.16 22.32 -0.86
N GLU A 168 9.39 22.36 -0.35
CA GLU A 168 10.61 22.53 -1.16
C GLU A 168 10.96 21.30 -2.00
N PHE A 169 10.35 20.15 -1.68
CA PHE A 169 10.57 18.86 -2.34
C PHE A 169 9.33 18.37 -3.09
N LEU A 170 8.23 19.11 -3.03
CA LEU A 170 7.02 18.83 -3.78
C LEU A 170 7.04 19.55 -5.14
N ALA A 171 6.47 18.90 -6.15
CA ALA A 171 6.28 19.54 -7.45
C ALA A 171 5.32 20.74 -7.29
N ALA A 172 5.77 21.93 -7.67
CA ALA A 172 4.93 23.13 -7.65
C ALA A 172 3.71 23.02 -8.58
N GLU A 173 3.88 22.27 -9.68
CA GLU A 173 2.83 21.95 -10.64
C GLU A 173 2.78 20.43 -10.83
N PRO A 174 2.06 19.68 -9.96
CA PRO A 174 1.96 18.24 -10.10
C PRO A 174 1.18 17.88 -11.38
N PRO A 175 1.56 16.79 -12.08
CA PRO A 175 0.86 16.38 -13.28
C PRO A 175 -0.59 16.02 -12.97
N ALA A 176 -1.52 16.53 -13.78
CA ALA A 176 -2.95 16.24 -13.63
C ALA A 176 -3.34 14.82 -14.09
N THR A 177 -2.43 14.11 -14.74
CA THR A 177 -2.63 12.75 -15.25
C THR A 177 -1.36 11.93 -15.04
N MET A 178 -1.51 10.67 -14.65
CA MET A 178 -0.41 9.71 -14.54
C MET A 178 -0.87 8.33 -15.00
N PRO A 179 0.04 7.47 -15.50
CA PRO A 179 -0.30 6.07 -15.76
C PRO A 179 -0.70 5.37 -14.47
N ALA A 180 -1.73 4.53 -14.54
CA ALA A 180 -2.16 3.67 -13.44
C ALA A 180 -1.82 2.21 -13.78
N TRP A 181 -1.37 1.46 -12.78
CA TRP A 181 -1.10 0.03 -12.92
C TRP A 181 -2.37 -0.72 -12.57
N HIS A 182 -2.95 -1.38 -13.57
CA HIS A 182 -4.06 -2.29 -13.35
C HIS A 182 -3.52 -3.60 -12.78
N LEU A 183 -4.07 -4.00 -11.63
CA LEU A 183 -3.70 -5.24 -10.98
C LEU A 183 -4.35 -6.42 -11.71
N VAL A 184 -3.54 -7.31 -12.25
CA VAL A 184 -3.98 -8.60 -12.80
C VAL A 184 -3.76 -9.65 -11.72
N GLY A 185 -4.82 -9.96 -10.98
CA GLY A 185 -4.84 -10.94 -9.90
C GLY A 185 -4.54 -12.36 -10.40
N GLY A 186 -4.05 -13.23 -9.51
CA GLY A 186 -3.76 -14.62 -9.85
C GLY A 186 -4.99 -15.50 -10.13
N LEU A 187 -6.20 -14.97 -9.88
CA LEU A 187 -7.50 -15.62 -10.16
C LEU A 187 -8.30 -14.89 -11.24
N ASP A 188 -7.78 -13.79 -11.76
CA ASP A 188 -8.50 -13.02 -12.78
C ASP A 188 -8.40 -13.77 -14.12
N PRO A 189 -9.52 -13.98 -14.84
CA PRO A 189 -9.46 -14.68 -16.12
C PRO A 189 -8.79 -13.79 -17.18
N LEU A 190 -7.78 -14.33 -17.85
CA LEU A 190 -7.10 -13.62 -18.94
C LEU A 190 -7.87 -13.71 -20.25
N ASP A 191 -8.49 -14.88 -20.50
CA ASP A 191 -9.32 -15.14 -21.68
C ASP A 191 -10.50 -16.06 -21.32
N GLU A 192 -11.37 -16.29 -22.31
CA GLU A 192 -12.59 -17.09 -22.16
C GLU A 192 -12.34 -18.52 -21.65
N SER A 193 -11.14 -19.08 -21.87
CA SER A 193 -10.82 -20.45 -21.44
C SER A 193 -10.62 -20.58 -19.93
N GLU A 194 -10.43 -19.45 -19.23
CA GLU A 194 -10.27 -19.39 -17.77
C GLU A 194 -11.58 -19.14 -17.02
N LEU A 195 -12.69 -18.93 -17.74
CA LEU A 195 -14.00 -18.71 -17.13
C LEU A 195 -14.56 -19.99 -16.50
N THR A 196 -15.15 -19.86 -15.32
CA THR A 196 -15.80 -20.94 -14.57
C THR A 196 -17.32 -20.86 -14.61
N GLY A 197 -17.88 -19.69 -14.95
CA GLY A 197 -19.32 -19.41 -14.88
C GLY A 197 -19.78 -18.83 -13.55
N ASP A 198 -18.88 -18.67 -12.58
CA ASP A 198 -19.15 -18.05 -11.27
C ASP A 198 -18.77 -16.56 -11.22
N GLU A 199 -18.44 -15.97 -12.37
CA GLU A 199 -18.06 -14.57 -12.47
C GLU A 199 -19.24 -13.64 -12.12
N PRO A 200 -18.98 -12.48 -11.50
CA PRO A 200 -20.03 -11.54 -11.14
C PRO A 200 -20.65 -10.91 -12.38
N ASP A 201 -21.97 -10.74 -12.34
CA ASP A 201 -22.73 -9.92 -13.29
C ASP A 201 -22.99 -8.54 -12.66
N ASP A 202 -21.91 -7.78 -12.43
CA ASP A 202 -21.94 -6.46 -11.77
C ASP A 202 -21.75 -5.28 -12.75
N GLY A 203 -21.70 -5.58 -14.06
CA GLY A 203 -21.56 -4.59 -15.13
C GLY A 203 -20.12 -4.16 -15.42
N HIS A 204 -19.12 -4.74 -14.74
CA HIS A 204 -17.71 -4.52 -15.04
C HIS A 204 -17.13 -5.62 -15.95
N PRO A 205 -16.03 -5.32 -16.68
CA PRO A 205 -15.33 -6.34 -17.44
C PRO A 205 -14.85 -7.50 -16.56
N VAL A 206 -14.77 -8.68 -17.17
CA VAL A 206 -14.27 -9.89 -16.52
C VAL A 206 -12.89 -10.26 -17.07
N LEU A 207 -12.75 -10.26 -18.41
CA LEU A 207 -11.52 -10.63 -19.10
C LEU A 207 -10.53 -9.47 -19.16
N LEU A 208 -9.23 -9.77 -19.09
CA LEU A 208 -8.17 -8.76 -19.18
C LEU A 208 -8.26 -7.91 -20.46
N VAL A 209 -8.56 -8.53 -21.60
CA VAL A 209 -8.71 -7.82 -22.89
C VAL A 209 -9.79 -6.74 -22.81
N ASP A 210 -10.91 -7.04 -22.15
CA ASP A 210 -12.03 -6.11 -22.03
C ASP A 210 -11.70 -4.98 -21.06
N TRP A 211 -10.98 -5.27 -19.97
CA TRP A 211 -10.42 -4.24 -19.09
C TRP A 211 -9.49 -3.28 -19.85
N ILE A 212 -8.54 -3.80 -20.63
CA ILE A 212 -7.60 -2.98 -21.40
C ILE A 212 -8.34 -2.04 -22.35
N ARG A 213 -9.35 -2.54 -23.05
CA ARG A 213 -10.13 -1.75 -24.02
C ARG A 213 -11.05 -0.74 -23.35
N THR A 214 -11.72 -1.12 -22.27
CA THR A 214 -12.72 -0.29 -21.59
C THR A 214 -12.05 0.88 -20.86
N ASP A 215 -10.96 0.60 -20.15
CA ASP A 215 -10.30 1.58 -19.27
C ASP A 215 -9.06 2.23 -19.90
N GLY A 216 -8.65 1.79 -21.10
CA GLY A 216 -7.48 2.33 -21.79
C GLY A 216 -6.17 2.02 -21.07
N LEU A 217 -6.05 0.82 -20.50
CA LEU A 217 -4.94 0.44 -19.64
C LEU A 217 -3.61 0.42 -20.39
N THR A 218 -2.62 1.15 -19.88
CA THR A 218 -1.26 1.19 -20.46
C THR A 218 -0.21 0.47 -19.63
N CYS A 219 -0.53 0.13 -18.37
CA CYS A 219 0.39 -0.53 -17.45
C CYS A 219 -0.34 -1.65 -16.68
N LEU A 220 0.23 -2.84 -16.61
CA LEU A 220 -0.33 -3.97 -15.86
C LEU A 220 0.64 -4.45 -14.79
N LYS A 221 0.11 -4.87 -13.64
CA LYS A 221 0.84 -5.56 -12.59
C LYS A 221 0.34 -6.99 -12.46
N VAL A 222 1.16 -7.96 -12.85
CA VAL A 222 0.80 -9.38 -12.85
C VAL A 222 1.16 -10.00 -11.51
N LYS A 223 0.16 -10.44 -10.75
CA LYS A 223 0.35 -11.18 -9.50
C LYS A 223 0.77 -12.62 -9.78
N LEU A 224 1.86 -13.02 -9.14
CA LEU A 224 2.49 -14.32 -9.23
C LEU A 224 2.43 -15.04 -7.86
N ARG A 225 2.62 -16.36 -7.88
CA ARG A 225 2.55 -17.21 -6.68
C ARG A 225 3.87 -17.27 -5.93
N GLY A 226 5.00 -17.26 -6.65
CA GLY A 226 6.36 -17.38 -6.12
C GLY A 226 6.70 -18.76 -5.56
N ASN A 227 5.89 -19.79 -5.84
CA ASN A 227 6.12 -21.17 -5.41
C ASN A 227 5.84 -22.22 -6.51
N ASP A 228 5.50 -21.79 -7.72
CA ASP A 228 5.14 -22.64 -8.86
C ASP A 228 5.68 -21.99 -10.14
N ALA A 229 6.93 -22.29 -10.48
CA ALA A 229 7.68 -21.57 -11.52
C ALA A 229 7.05 -21.70 -12.91
N GLU A 230 6.51 -22.88 -13.23
CA GLU A 230 5.82 -23.10 -14.51
C GLU A 230 4.51 -22.33 -14.57
N TRP A 231 3.73 -22.29 -13.48
CA TRP A 231 2.52 -21.47 -13.44
C TRP A 231 2.86 -19.97 -13.53
N ASP A 232 3.87 -19.50 -12.79
CA ASP A 232 4.26 -18.09 -12.79
C ASP A 232 4.76 -17.65 -14.17
N TYR A 233 5.60 -18.46 -14.81
CA TYR A 233 6.04 -18.23 -16.17
C TYR A 233 4.87 -18.20 -17.15
N ALA A 234 3.99 -19.21 -17.13
CA ALA A 234 2.85 -19.29 -18.04
C ALA A 234 1.87 -18.11 -17.84
N ARG A 235 1.65 -17.71 -16.59
CA ARG A 235 0.78 -16.57 -16.25
C ARG A 235 1.36 -15.27 -16.79
N LEU A 236 2.65 -15.02 -16.56
CA LEU A 236 3.33 -13.82 -17.01
C LEU A 236 3.42 -13.76 -18.54
N ALA A 237 3.76 -14.89 -19.18
CA ALA A 237 3.78 -15.02 -20.64
C ALA A 237 2.42 -14.71 -21.26
N LYS A 238 1.35 -15.36 -20.79
CA LYS A 238 -0.01 -15.17 -21.32
C LYS A 238 -0.52 -13.74 -21.14
N ALA A 239 -0.36 -13.17 -19.94
CA ALA A 239 -0.74 -11.78 -19.69
C ALA A 239 0.08 -10.80 -20.55
N GLY A 240 1.37 -11.08 -20.75
CA GLY A 240 2.24 -10.24 -21.57
C GLY A 240 1.96 -10.32 -23.06
N THR A 241 1.57 -11.49 -23.59
CA THR A 241 1.10 -11.61 -24.98
C THR A 241 -0.13 -10.73 -25.20
N ILE A 242 -1.14 -10.82 -24.32
CA ILE A 242 -2.32 -9.95 -24.36
C ILE A 242 -1.91 -8.47 -24.30
N ALA A 243 -1.02 -8.12 -23.36
CA ALA A 243 -0.53 -6.77 -23.19
C ALA A 243 0.08 -6.21 -24.49
N VAL A 244 0.97 -6.98 -25.13
CA VAL A 244 1.64 -6.61 -26.37
C VAL A 244 0.64 -6.45 -27.52
N GLU A 245 -0.28 -7.40 -27.70
CA GLU A 245 -1.30 -7.36 -28.75
C GLU A 245 -2.23 -6.14 -28.63
N HIS A 246 -2.43 -5.66 -27.42
CA HIS A 246 -3.30 -4.53 -27.11
C HIS A 246 -2.56 -3.20 -26.86
N GLY A 247 -1.25 -3.15 -27.07
CA GLY A 247 -0.47 -1.91 -26.98
C GLY A 247 -0.24 -1.39 -25.55
N VAL A 248 -0.31 -2.27 -24.54
CA VAL A 248 0.15 -1.97 -23.18
C VAL A 248 1.65 -1.66 -23.22
N GLN A 249 2.07 -0.62 -22.50
CA GLN A 249 3.44 -0.13 -22.53
C GLN A 249 4.34 -0.85 -21.53
N TRP A 250 3.81 -1.14 -20.33
CA TRP A 250 4.60 -1.68 -19.22
C TRP A 250 3.90 -2.80 -18.47
N LEU A 251 4.69 -3.78 -18.05
CA LEU A 251 4.32 -4.86 -17.15
C LEU A 251 5.17 -4.80 -15.89
N THR A 252 4.63 -5.29 -14.78
CA THR A 252 5.42 -5.60 -13.59
C THR A 252 5.06 -7.00 -13.11
N ALA A 253 6.06 -7.71 -12.58
CA ALA A 253 5.89 -9.03 -12.01
C ALA A 253 5.90 -8.92 -10.48
N ASP A 254 4.83 -9.35 -9.82
CA ASP A 254 4.65 -9.17 -8.37
C ASP A 254 4.49 -10.54 -7.69
N PHE A 255 5.53 -10.99 -6.98
CA PHE A 255 5.50 -12.29 -6.29
C PHE A 255 5.02 -12.19 -4.84
N ASN A 256 4.54 -11.02 -4.40
CA ASN A 256 3.85 -10.86 -3.11
C ASN A 256 4.64 -11.41 -1.89
N CYS A 257 5.95 -11.20 -1.88
CA CYS A 257 6.88 -11.58 -0.82
C CYS A 257 7.02 -13.09 -0.55
N THR A 258 6.65 -13.97 -1.48
CA THR A 258 6.62 -15.42 -1.22
C THR A 258 7.91 -16.16 -1.61
N VAL A 259 8.78 -15.55 -2.43
CA VAL A 259 10.01 -16.20 -2.89
C VAL A 259 11.09 -16.09 -1.82
N THR A 260 11.86 -17.16 -1.62
CA THR A 260 12.98 -17.20 -0.64
C THR A 260 14.34 -17.40 -1.29
N ASN A 261 14.38 -17.78 -2.58
CA ASN A 261 15.60 -18.00 -3.34
C ASN A 261 15.63 -17.13 -4.59
N PRO A 262 16.59 -16.20 -4.74
CA PRO A 262 16.74 -15.35 -5.93
C PRO A 262 16.82 -16.11 -7.26
N ALA A 263 17.36 -17.34 -7.25
CA ALA A 263 17.41 -18.18 -8.45
C ALA A 263 16.03 -18.40 -9.09
N TYR A 264 14.98 -18.48 -8.28
CA TYR A 264 13.61 -18.65 -8.76
C TYR A 264 13.17 -17.51 -9.68
N VAL A 265 13.41 -16.26 -9.26
CA VAL A 265 13.06 -15.08 -10.07
C VAL A 265 13.97 -14.98 -11.29
N ASN A 266 15.28 -15.21 -11.09
CA ASN A 266 16.27 -15.16 -12.16
C ASN A 266 15.93 -16.12 -13.30
N GLU A 267 15.58 -17.37 -12.99
CA GLU A 267 15.24 -18.38 -14.00
C GLU A 267 14.00 -17.99 -14.83
N ILE A 268 12.98 -17.40 -14.20
CA ILE A 268 11.79 -16.91 -14.91
C ILE A 268 12.15 -15.75 -15.85
N LEU A 269 12.93 -14.78 -15.37
CA LEU A 269 13.34 -13.62 -16.16
C LEU A 269 14.29 -14.01 -17.30
N ASP A 270 15.29 -14.84 -17.01
CA ASP A 270 16.26 -15.33 -18.00
C ASP A 270 15.55 -16.15 -19.09
N ARG A 271 14.53 -16.94 -18.72
CA ARG A 271 13.67 -17.67 -19.68
C ARG A 271 12.83 -16.72 -20.53
N LEU A 272 12.18 -15.71 -19.93
CA LEU A 272 11.41 -14.71 -20.69
C LEU A 272 12.30 -13.92 -21.66
N ALA A 273 13.52 -13.58 -21.26
CA ALA A 273 14.47 -12.89 -22.14
C ALA A 273 14.84 -13.75 -23.36
N ALA A 274 14.95 -15.07 -23.19
CA ALA A 274 15.28 -16.01 -24.25
C ALA A 274 14.09 -16.34 -25.16
N ASP A 275 12.95 -16.68 -24.56
CA ASP A 275 11.78 -17.24 -25.25
C ASP A 275 10.85 -16.13 -25.77
N GLU A 276 10.69 -15.03 -25.02
CA GLU A 276 9.70 -13.97 -25.25
C GLU A 276 10.33 -12.55 -25.16
N PRO A 277 11.35 -12.22 -25.99
CA PRO A 277 12.16 -11.01 -25.81
C PRO A 277 11.37 -9.70 -25.94
N GLN A 278 10.24 -9.69 -26.65
CA GLN A 278 9.37 -8.51 -26.73
C GLN A 278 8.64 -8.27 -25.39
N LEU A 279 8.16 -9.33 -24.75
CA LEU A 279 7.52 -9.27 -23.44
C LEU A 279 8.54 -8.86 -22.38
N TYR A 280 9.72 -9.49 -22.38
CA TYR A 280 10.78 -9.16 -21.43
C TYR A 280 11.10 -7.66 -21.41
N ARG A 281 11.17 -7.04 -22.59
CA ARG A 281 11.48 -5.61 -22.75
C ARG A 281 10.46 -4.65 -22.15
N ILE A 282 9.21 -5.09 -21.95
CA ILE A 282 8.16 -4.25 -21.34
C ILE A 282 8.00 -4.53 -19.85
N ILE A 283 8.74 -5.49 -19.26
CA ILE A 283 8.80 -5.63 -17.80
C ILE A 283 9.62 -4.47 -17.23
N LEU A 284 8.96 -3.60 -16.48
CA LEU A 284 9.58 -2.39 -15.93
C LEU A 284 10.34 -2.68 -14.62
N TYR A 285 9.77 -3.52 -13.76
CA TYR A 285 10.40 -3.96 -12.52
C TYR A 285 9.74 -5.23 -11.97
N VAL A 286 10.45 -5.90 -11.06
CA VAL A 286 9.90 -6.98 -10.22
C VAL A 286 9.52 -6.41 -8.86
N GLU A 287 8.25 -6.52 -8.50
CA GLU A 287 7.69 -6.03 -7.25
C GLU A 287 7.77 -7.10 -6.15
N GLN A 288 8.32 -6.71 -5.00
CA GLN A 288 8.28 -7.48 -3.75
C GLN A 288 8.52 -8.99 -3.92
N PRO A 289 9.64 -9.43 -4.54
CA PRO A 289 9.86 -10.86 -4.72
C PRO A 289 10.02 -11.61 -3.38
N PHE A 290 10.63 -10.97 -2.39
CA PHE A 290 11.07 -11.59 -1.14
C PHE A 290 10.34 -11.03 0.09
N PRO A 291 10.35 -11.74 1.24
CA PRO A 291 9.83 -11.23 2.51
C PRO A 291 10.42 -9.87 2.90
N TYR A 292 9.57 -8.95 3.35
CA TYR A 292 9.95 -7.57 3.67
C TYR A 292 10.65 -7.41 5.03
N GLU A 293 10.64 -8.45 5.89
CA GLU A 293 11.34 -8.42 7.17
C GLU A 293 12.85 -8.66 6.99
N LEU A 294 13.58 -7.57 6.66
CA LEU A 294 14.99 -7.60 6.27
C LEU A 294 15.93 -8.14 7.36
N GLU A 295 15.59 -7.95 8.63
CA GLU A 295 16.41 -8.44 9.75
C GLU A 295 16.45 -9.96 9.80
N THR A 296 15.32 -10.59 9.47
CA THR A 296 15.15 -12.05 9.43
C THR A 296 15.52 -12.62 8.06
N ASN A 297 15.30 -11.87 6.99
CA ASN A 297 15.43 -12.33 5.60
C ASN A 297 16.53 -11.56 4.85
N ARG A 298 17.78 -11.73 5.27
CA ARG A 298 18.97 -11.11 4.63
C ARG A 298 19.38 -11.84 3.35
N ILE A 299 18.48 -11.85 2.37
CA ILE A 299 18.68 -12.52 1.08
C ILE A 299 19.55 -11.62 0.18
N ASP A 300 20.56 -12.20 -0.48
CA ASP A 300 21.34 -11.49 -1.50
C ASP A 300 20.56 -11.41 -2.81
N VAL A 301 19.97 -10.24 -3.08
CA VAL A 301 19.08 -10.02 -4.23
C VAL A 301 19.76 -9.30 -5.40
N HIS A 302 21.08 -9.03 -5.33
CA HIS A 302 21.79 -8.28 -6.39
C HIS A 302 21.66 -8.93 -7.76
N SER A 303 21.61 -10.27 -7.80
CA SER A 303 21.41 -11.02 -9.04
C SER A 303 20.11 -10.64 -9.75
N VAL A 304 19.01 -10.45 -9.03
CA VAL A 304 17.72 -10.06 -9.62
C VAL A 304 17.79 -8.66 -10.22
N SER A 305 18.46 -7.71 -9.54
CA SER A 305 18.60 -6.33 -10.03
C SER A 305 19.53 -6.18 -11.23
N ALA A 306 20.32 -7.21 -11.55
CA ALA A 306 21.24 -7.21 -12.68
C ALA A 306 20.59 -7.65 -14.02
N ARG A 307 19.32 -8.06 -13.99
CA ARG A 307 18.49 -8.38 -15.16
C ARG A 307 17.81 -7.13 -15.70
#